data_AF-A0A257P9E5-F1
#
_entry.id   AF-A0A257P9E5-F1
#
_cell.length_a   1.000
_cell.length_b   1.000
_cell.length_c   1.000
_cell.angle_alpha   90.00
_cell.angle_beta   90.00
_cell.angle_gamma   90.00
#
_symmetry.space_group_name_H-M   'P 1'
#
loop_
_entity.id
_entity.type
_entity.pdbx_description
1 polymer ?
#
loop_
_entity_poly.entity_id
_entity_poly.type
_entity_poly.pdbx_seq_one_letter_code
_entity_poly.pdbx_strand_id
1 'polypeptide(L)'
;AEADSRRGPVPAFTEDADGEATIETFTVLHDRDGSPHHGVVILRTDDGRRTLGRVPGGDGETIALLKQTDRSPIGTAGVLRRAADGLQDWHPR
;
A
#
# COMPACT_ATOMS: atom_id res chain seq x y z
N ALA A 1 14.87 -2.80 25.39
CA ALA A 1 15.92 -1.75 25.54
C ALA A 1 16.76 -1.61 24.26
N GLU A 2 17.59 -2.57 23.86
CA GLU A 2 18.42 -2.45 22.63
C GLU A 2 17.60 -2.46 21.32
N ALA A 3 16.50 -3.23 21.27
CA ALA A 3 15.59 -3.20 20.12
C ALA A 3 14.87 -1.85 19.98
N ASP A 4 14.53 -1.21 21.10
CA ASP A 4 13.80 0.07 21.11
C ASP A 4 14.68 1.21 20.62
N SER A 5 15.98 1.20 20.97
CA SER A 5 16.92 2.22 20.50
C SER A 5 17.21 2.14 19.00
N ARG A 6 16.96 0.99 18.35
CA ARG A 6 17.16 0.78 16.91
C ARG A 6 15.94 1.08 16.04
N ARG A 7 14.76 1.32 16.63
CA ARG A 7 13.50 1.51 15.89
C ARG A 7 13.49 2.75 14.98
N GLY A 8 14.34 3.74 15.27
CA GLY A 8 14.34 5.03 14.59
C GLY A 8 13.08 5.86 14.92
N PRO A 9 12.96 7.07 14.35
CA PRO A 9 11.76 7.89 14.52
C PRO A 9 10.54 7.19 13.91
N VAL A 10 9.35 7.44 14.47
CA VAL A 10 8.09 6.98 13.89
C VAL A 10 7.65 7.97 12.81
N PRO A 11 7.58 7.56 11.53
CA PRO A 11 6.98 8.38 10.48
C PRO A 11 5.60 8.90 10.86
N ALA A 12 5.38 10.19 10.63
CA ALA A 12 4.06 10.82 10.77
C ALA A 12 3.06 10.17 9.80
N PHE A 13 1.78 10.18 10.16
CA PHE A 13 0.71 9.62 9.33
C PHE A 13 -0.09 10.74 8.65
N THR A 14 -0.53 10.51 7.42
CA THR A 14 -1.46 11.38 6.68
C THR A 14 -2.64 10.56 6.17
N GLU A 15 -3.85 11.00 6.51
CA GLU A 15 -5.09 10.35 6.09
C GLU A 15 -5.36 10.59 4.60
N ASP A 16 -5.15 11.82 4.15
CA ASP A 16 -5.34 12.23 2.77
C ASP A 16 -3.97 12.43 2.10
N ALA A 17 -3.64 11.59 1.14
CA ALA A 17 -2.47 11.74 0.28
C ALA A 17 -2.88 11.57 -1.19
N ASP A 18 -2.29 12.38 -2.06
CA ASP A 18 -2.38 12.26 -3.51
C ASP A 18 -0.96 12.39 -4.07
N GLY A 19 -0.64 11.61 -5.10
CA GLY A 19 0.67 11.64 -5.74
C GLY A 19 1.53 10.43 -5.39
N GLU A 20 2.85 10.61 -5.54
CA GLU A 20 3.80 9.50 -5.49
C GLU A 20 3.92 8.88 -4.10
N ALA A 21 3.86 7.55 -4.05
CA ALA A 21 4.02 6.80 -2.82
C ALA A 21 4.52 5.37 -3.07
N THR A 22 5.35 4.87 -2.15
CA THR A 22 6.06 3.59 -2.26
C THR A 22 5.58 2.59 -1.22
N ILE A 23 5.40 1.31 -1.59
CA ILE A 23 4.95 0.26 -0.67
C ILE A 23 5.98 0.02 0.46
N GLU A 24 5.55 0.24 1.71
CA GLU A 24 6.25 -0.18 2.92
C GLU A 24 5.85 -1.63 3.30
N THR A 25 4.56 -1.94 3.25
CA THR A 25 4.01 -3.29 3.46
C THR A 25 2.61 -3.39 2.86
N PHE A 26 2.09 -4.60 2.72
CA PHE A 26 0.79 -4.84 2.12
C PHE A 26 0.11 -6.09 2.67
N THR A 27 -1.18 -6.21 2.40
CA THR A 27 -1.94 -7.46 2.53
C THR A 27 -3.05 -7.50 1.48
N VAL A 28 -3.59 -8.68 1.20
CA VAL A 28 -4.75 -8.86 0.31
C VAL A 28 -5.85 -9.58 1.07
N LEU A 29 -6.98 -8.90 1.21
CA LEU A 29 -8.19 -9.49 1.78
C LEU A 29 -8.89 -10.28 0.68
N HIS A 30 -9.28 -11.51 0.99
CA HIS A 30 -9.97 -12.41 0.07
C HIS A 30 -11.36 -12.72 0.61
N ASP A 31 -12.31 -12.89 -0.32
CA ASP A 31 -13.65 -13.39 -0.02
C ASP A 31 -13.63 -14.90 0.27
N ARG A 32 -14.78 -15.45 0.68
CA ARG A 32 -14.91 -16.87 1.05
C ARG A 32 -14.58 -17.84 -0.08
N ASP A 33 -14.80 -17.43 -1.33
CA ASP A 33 -14.46 -18.21 -2.52
C ASP A 33 -12.97 -18.12 -2.91
N GLY A 34 -12.19 -17.35 -2.15
CA GLY A 34 -10.76 -17.13 -2.40
C GLY A 34 -10.48 -16.03 -3.42
N SER A 35 -11.50 -15.36 -3.96
CA SER A 35 -11.31 -14.21 -4.84
C SER A 35 -10.78 -13.00 -4.05
N PRO A 36 -9.90 -12.17 -4.63
CA PRO A 36 -9.44 -10.94 -3.98
C PRO A 36 -10.59 -9.95 -3.82
N HIS A 37 -10.89 -9.55 -2.58
CA HIS A 37 -11.83 -8.48 -2.30
C HIS A 37 -11.16 -7.12 -2.53
N HIS A 38 -10.00 -6.89 -1.91
CA HIS A 38 -9.10 -5.78 -2.20
C HIS A 38 -7.72 -5.98 -1.55
N GLY A 39 -6.71 -5.28 -2.06
CA GLY A 39 -5.42 -5.08 -1.39
C GLY A 39 -5.44 -3.86 -0.48
N VAL A 40 -4.67 -3.92 0.60
CA VAL A 40 -4.34 -2.80 1.47
C VAL A 40 -2.84 -2.61 1.44
N VAL A 41 -2.39 -1.40 1.10
CA VAL A 41 -0.97 -1.03 1.08
C VAL A 41 -0.69 0.06 2.11
N ILE A 42 0.33 -0.14 2.94
CA ILE A 42 0.92 0.93 3.74
C ILE A 42 2.03 1.54 2.89
N LEU A 43 2.00 2.85 2.72
CA LEU A 43 2.87 3.55 1.79
C LEU A 43 3.78 4.55 2.52
N ARG A 44 4.90 4.88 1.88
CA ARG A 44 5.71 6.07 2.14
C ARG A 44 5.48 7.10 1.04
N THR A 45 5.06 8.29 1.41
CA THR A 45 5.08 9.46 0.52
C THR A 45 6.51 9.94 0.31
N ASP A 46 6.72 10.79 -0.70
CA ASP A 46 7.99 11.45 -1.01
C ASP A 46 8.56 12.26 0.18
N ASP A 47 7.70 12.88 0.97
CA ASP A 47 8.04 13.60 2.19
C ASP A 47 8.20 12.70 3.44
N GLY A 48 8.15 11.37 3.26
CA GLY A 48 8.46 10.38 4.28
C GLY A 48 7.32 10.04 5.24
N ARG A 49 6.11 10.56 5.03
CA ARG A 49 4.93 10.21 5.84
C ARG A 49 4.39 8.83 5.48
N ARG A 50 3.67 8.22 6.44
CA ARG A 50 2.85 7.03 6.27
C ARG A 50 1.47 7.40 5.77
N THR A 51 0.93 6.58 4.89
CA THR A 51 -0.47 6.63 4.50
C THR A 51 -0.96 5.23 4.10
N LEU A 52 -2.24 5.10 3.81
CA LEU A 52 -2.89 3.85 3.41
C LEU A 52 -3.44 3.99 1.99
N GLY A 53 -3.23 2.99 1.14
CA GLY A 53 -3.89 2.88 -0.16
C GLY A 53 -4.69 1.61 -0.26
N ARG A 54 -5.77 1.66 -1.05
CA ARG A 54 -6.51 0.48 -1.50
C ARG A 54 -6.02 0.07 -2.89
N VAL A 55 -5.97 -1.24 -3.13
CA VAL A 55 -5.93 -1.80 -4.48
C VAL A 55 -7.26 -2.50 -4.72
N PRO A 56 -8.13 -2.00 -5.62
CA PRO A 56 -9.42 -2.64 -5.88
C PRO A 56 -9.26 -4.12 -6.27
N GLY A 57 -10.12 -5.02 -5.78
CA GLY A 57 -10.04 -6.44 -6.14
C GLY A 57 -10.22 -6.72 -7.64
N GLY A 58 -10.94 -5.83 -8.35
CA GLY A 58 -11.07 -5.86 -9.80
C GLY A 58 -9.82 -5.44 -10.58
N ASP A 59 -8.85 -4.80 -9.93
CA ASP A 59 -7.52 -4.53 -10.51
C ASP A 59 -6.64 -5.78 -10.40
N GLY A 60 -6.92 -6.74 -11.29
CA GLY A 60 -6.23 -8.03 -11.28
C GLY A 60 -4.73 -7.95 -11.52
N GLU A 61 -4.26 -6.95 -12.26
CA GLU A 61 -2.83 -6.74 -12.54
C GLU A 61 -2.10 -6.30 -11.27
N THR A 62 -2.61 -5.28 -10.58
CA THR A 62 -2.00 -4.81 -9.33
C THR A 62 -2.12 -5.86 -8.22
N ILE A 63 -3.25 -6.60 -8.14
CA ILE A 63 -3.36 -7.72 -7.20
C ILE A 63 -2.35 -8.83 -7.50
N ALA A 64 -2.10 -9.15 -8.78
CA ALA A 64 -1.09 -10.12 -9.17
C ALA A 64 0.32 -9.64 -8.77
N LEU A 65 0.62 -8.34 -8.93
CA LEU A 65 1.86 -7.72 -8.44
C LEU A 65 2.03 -7.92 -6.93
N LEU A 66 0.99 -7.66 -6.14
CA LEU A 66 1.06 -7.85 -4.69
C LEU A 66 1.29 -9.32 -4.30
N LYS A 67 0.80 -10.27 -5.10
CA LYS A 67 0.87 -11.71 -4.82
C LYS A 67 2.10 -12.39 -5.43
N GLN A 68 3.04 -11.65 -6.03
CA GLN A 68 4.26 -12.21 -6.60
C GLN A 68 5.07 -12.97 -5.56
N THR A 69 5.55 -14.16 -5.92
CA THR A 69 6.33 -15.05 -5.05
C THR A 69 7.82 -15.00 -5.32
N ASP A 70 8.20 -14.57 -6.52
CA ASP A 70 9.59 -14.47 -7.00
C ASP A 70 10.23 -13.11 -6.67
N ARG A 71 9.41 -12.08 -6.45
CA ARG A 71 9.85 -10.75 -6.05
C ARG A 71 8.90 -10.14 -5.03
N SER A 72 9.46 -9.44 -4.05
CA SER A 72 8.66 -8.68 -3.09
C SER A 72 8.13 -7.41 -3.74
N PRO A 73 6.84 -7.06 -3.54
CA PRO A 73 6.29 -5.77 -3.97
C PRO A 73 6.70 -4.61 -3.03
N ILE A 74 7.32 -4.89 -1.88
CA ILE A 74 7.85 -3.85 -0.99
C ILE A 74 8.90 -3.03 -1.74
N GLY A 75 8.79 -1.70 -1.68
CA GLY A 75 9.63 -0.78 -2.44
C GLY A 75 9.10 -0.43 -3.82
N THR A 76 7.98 -1.01 -4.26
CA THR A 76 7.33 -0.61 -5.52
C THR A 76 6.77 0.80 -5.40
N ALA A 77 7.17 1.67 -6.33
CA ALA A 77 6.63 3.02 -6.45
C ALA A 77 5.30 3.00 -7.23
N GLY A 78 4.40 3.89 -6.83
CA GLY A 78 3.13 4.08 -7.50
C GLY A 78 2.51 5.42 -7.13
N VAL A 79 1.23 5.58 -7.44
CA VAL A 79 0.52 6.84 -7.26
C VAL A 79 -0.78 6.59 -6.51
N LEU A 80 -1.02 7.42 -5.48
CA LEU A 80 -2.30 7.51 -4.79
C LEU A 80 -3.23 8.49 -5.50
N ARG A 81 -4.49 8.08 -5.68
CA ARG A 81 -5.56 8.93 -6.20
C ARG A 81 -6.83 8.74 -5.41
N ARG A 82 -7.53 9.83 -5.13
CA ARG A 82 -8.88 9.76 -4.55
C ARG A 82 -9.86 9.14 -5.55
N ALA A 83 -10.50 8.06 -5.13
CA ALA A 83 -11.57 7.38 -5.87
C ALA A 83 -12.94 8.01 -5.57
N ALA A 84 -13.93 7.66 -6.39
CA ALA A 84 -15.29 8.22 -6.29
C ALA A 84 -16.02 7.85 -4.98
N ASP A 85 -15.64 6.75 -4.34
CA ASP A 85 -16.17 6.31 -3.05
C ASP A 85 -15.48 6.96 -1.84
N GLY A 86 -14.58 7.92 -2.09
CA GLY A 86 -13.88 8.67 -1.06
C GLY A 86 -12.66 7.96 -0.48
N LEU A 87 -12.36 6.73 -0.90
CA LEU A 87 -11.10 6.06 -0.57
C LEU A 87 -9.99 6.50 -1.52
N GLN A 88 -8.74 6.21 -1.16
CA GLN A 88 -7.59 6.49 -2.01
C GLN A 88 -7.02 5.18 -2.57
N ASP A 89 -7.05 5.08 -3.90
CA ASP A 89 -6.57 3.92 -4.64
C ASP A 89 -5.11 4.13 -5.02
N TRP A 90 -4.30 3.09 -4.82
CA TRP A 90 -2.90 3.05 -5.23
C TRP A 90 -2.76 2.19 -6.48
N HIS A 91 -1.97 2.67 -7.44
CA HIS A 91 -1.59 1.90 -8.63
C HIS A 91 -0.08 2.00 -8.87
N PRO A 92 0.56 0.93 -9.36
CA PRO A 92 1.98 0.95 -9.70
C PRO A 92 2.25 1.94 -10.85
N ARG A 93 3.46 2.49 -10.89
CA ARG A 93 3.95 3.34 -11.97
C ARG A 93 4.53 2.53 -13.13
#